data_AF-A0A1H9LY42-F1
#
_entry.id   AF-A0A1H9LY42-F1
#
_cell.length_a   1.000
_cell.length_b   1.000
_cell.length_c   1.000
_cell.angle_alpha   90.00
_cell.angle_beta   90.00
_cell.angle_gamma   90.00
#
_symmetry.space_group_name_H-M   'P 1'
#
loop_
_entity.id
_entity.type
_entity.pdbx_description
1 polymer ?
#
loop_
_entity_poly.entity_id
_entity_poly.type
_entity_poly.pdbx_seq_one_letter_code
_entity_poly.pdbx_strand_id
1 'polypeptide(L)'
;MNYNKAIKYRVYPQKNQEELLQKTFGCCRKIWNLMLSDKIDYYRETKESLKTTPAQYKKDYPYLKEVDSLALANVQLNLQTAYKNFFRDKKAGSPKFKSA
;
A
#
# COMPACT_ATOMS: atom_id res chain seq x y z
N MET A 1 12.83 36.93 -24.97
CA MET A 1 11.93 35.76 -24.86
C MET A 1 12.64 34.67 -24.09
N ASN A 2 12.21 34.39 -22.86
CA ASN A 2 12.72 33.25 -22.09
C ASN A 2 11.95 31.99 -22.51
N TYR A 3 12.67 30.98 -23.01
CA TYR A 3 12.09 29.69 -23.34
C TYR A 3 12.35 28.73 -22.17
N ASN A 4 11.30 28.12 -21.64
CA ASN A 4 11.44 27.03 -20.68
C ASN A 4 11.98 25.81 -21.42
N LYS A 5 13.19 25.37 -21.08
CA LYS A 5 13.78 24.11 -21.56
C LYS A 5 13.45 23.01 -20.57
N ALA A 6 12.93 21.90 -21.07
CA ALA A 6 12.76 20.65 -20.33
C ALA A 6 13.54 19.54 -21.03
N ILE A 7 14.19 18.67 -20.25
CA ILE A 7 14.93 17.53 -20.78
C ILE A 7 14.28 16.24 -20.27
N LYS A 8 14.09 15.29 -21.18
CA LYS A 8 13.48 13.99 -20.88
C LYS A 8 14.57 12.92 -20.90
N TYR A 9 14.72 12.22 -19.78
CA TYR A 9 15.61 11.07 -19.65
C TYR A 9 14.82 9.83 -19.25
N ARG A 10 15.32 8.66 -19.66
CA ARG A 10 14.84 7.37 -19.15
C ARG A 10 15.94 6.79 -18.26
N VAL A 11 15.60 6.53 -17.01
CA VAL A 11 16.49 5.90 -16.04
C VAL A 11 16.16 4.41 -16.01
N TYR A 12 17.19 3.57 -16.11
CA TYR A 12 17.07 2.13 -15.92
C TYR A 12 17.71 1.77 -14.58
N PRO A 13 17.01 1.02 -13.72
CA PRO A 13 17.56 0.60 -12.45
C PRO A 13 18.75 -0.35 -12.65
N GLN A 14 19.71 -0.29 -11.73
CA GLN A 14 20.70 -1.35 -11.56
C GLN A 14 20.07 -2.55 -10.86
N LYS A 15 20.72 -3.72 -10.92
CA LYS A 15 20.19 -4.98 -10.37
C LYS A 15 19.74 -4.88 -8.91
N ASN A 16 20.51 -4.20 -8.06
CA ASN A 16 20.16 -3.96 -6.65
C ASN A 16 18.91 -3.08 -6.49
N GLN A 17 18.71 -2.09 -7.36
CA GLN A 17 17.53 -1.24 -7.37
C GLN A 17 16.30 -2.00 -7.85
N GLU A 18 16.45 -2.86 -8.86
CA GLU A 18 15.37 -3.77 -9.30
C GLU A 18 14.91 -4.68 -8.17
N GLU A 19 15.86 -5.33 -7.48
CA GLU A 19 15.57 -6.17 -6.32
C GLU A 19 14.85 -5.39 -5.22
N LEU A 20 15.32 -4.18 -4.88
CA LEU A 20 14.68 -3.32 -3.88
C LEU A 20 13.26 -2.93 -4.29
N LEU A 21 13.02 -2.58 -5.55
CA LEU A 21 11.71 -2.24 -6.07
C LEU A 21 10.76 -3.45 -5.99
N GLN A 22 11.22 -4.63 -6.40
CA GLN A 22 10.42 -5.85 -6.32
C GLN A 22 10.04 -6.19 -4.86
N LYS A 23 11.00 -6.12 -3.94
CA LYS A 23 10.75 -6.29 -2.49
C LYS A 23 9.73 -5.26 -2.00
N THR A 24 9.90 -4.00 -2.37
CA THR A 24 9.00 -2.90 -1.96
C THR A 24 7.59 -3.15 -2.45
N PHE A 25 7.40 -3.48 -3.73
CA PHE A 25 6.08 -3.77 -4.29
C PHE A 25 5.44 -4.99 -3.63
N GLY A 26 6.20 -6.07 -3.42
CA GLY A 26 5.72 -7.27 -2.72
C GLY A 26 5.28 -6.98 -1.29
N CYS A 27 6.08 -6.22 -0.53
CA CYS A 27 5.74 -5.79 0.82
C CYS A 27 4.49 -4.92 0.86
N CYS A 28 4.35 -3.97 -0.08
CA CYS A 28 3.17 -3.13 -0.20
C CYS A 28 1.91 -3.95 -0.50
N ARG A 29 1.99 -4.96 -1.39
CA ARG A 29 0.87 -5.87 -1.67
C ARG A 29 0.48 -6.70 -0.45
N LYS A 30 1.47 -7.26 0.26
CA LYS A 30 1.25 -8.03 1.49
C LYS A 30 0.57 -7.19 2.57
N ILE A 31 1.08 -5.98 2.85
CA ILE A 31 0.52 -5.06 3.86
C ILE A 31 -0.92 -4.68 3.51
N TRP A 32 -1.21 -4.38 2.23
CA TRP A 32 -2.58 -4.11 1.79
C TRP A 32 -3.52 -5.28 2.12
N ASN A 33 -3.12 -6.50 1.76
CA ASN A 33 -3.94 -7.69 1.95
C ASN A 33 -4.13 -8.02 3.45
N LEU A 34 -3.08 -7.90 4.26
CA LEU A 34 -3.17 -8.10 5.72
C LEU A 34 -4.15 -7.11 6.36
N MET A 35 -3.97 -5.80 6.10
CA MET A 35 -4.86 -4.78 6.67
C MET A 35 -6.30 -4.90 6.18
N LEU A 36 -6.49 -5.31 4.92
CA LEU A 36 -7.83 -5.56 4.39
C LEU A 36 -8.48 -6.75 5.08
N SER A 37 -7.75 -7.84 5.31
CA SER A 37 -8.27 -9.01 6.04
C SER A 37 -8.69 -8.63 7.45
N ASP A 38 -7.79 -8.01 8.23
CA ASP A 38 -8.06 -7.64 9.61
C ASP A 38 -9.28 -6.73 9.73
N LYS A 39 -9.44 -5.77 8.80
CA LYS A 39 -10.61 -4.88 8.77
C LYS A 39 -11.90 -5.62 8.44
N ILE A 40 -11.87 -6.57 7.51
CA ILE A 40 -13.03 -7.37 7.14
C ILE A 40 -13.43 -8.26 8.32
N ASP A 41 -12.48 -8.95 8.94
CA ASP A 41 -12.73 -9.88 10.03
C ASP A 41 -13.22 -9.15 11.28
N TYR A 42 -12.56 -8.06 11.66
CA TYR A 42 -13.02 -7.21 12.77
C TYR A 42 -14.43 -6.67 12.54
N TYR A 43 -14.76 -6.22 11.32
CA TYR A 43 -16.11 -5.73 11.01
C TYR A 43 -17.15 -6.85 11.04
N ARG A 44 -16.81 -8.08 10.64
CA ARG A 44 -17.74 -9.22 10.71
C ARG A 44 -18.21 -9.47 12.14
N GLU A 45 -17.27 -9.42 13.08
CA GLU A 45 -17.47 -9.68 14.50
C GLU A 45 -18.13 -8.51 15.25
N THR A 46 -17.61 -7.29 15.05
CA THR A 46 -17.98 -6.13 15.88
C THR A 46 -18.98 -5.18 15.22
N LYS A 47 -19.11 -5.24 13.88
CA LYS A 47 -19.77 -4.21 13.05
C LYS A 47 -19.13 -2.82 13.14
N GLU A 48 -17.91 -2.73 13.64
CA GLU A 48 -17.16 -1.48 13.79
C GLU A 48 -15.94 -1.40 12.85
N SER A 49 -15.36 -0.20 12.72
CA SER A 49 -14.18 0.03 11.89
C SER A 49 -12.87 -0.15 12.67
N LEU A 50 -11.99 -1.03 12.19
CA LEU A 50 -10.64 -1.20 12.76
C LEU A 50 -9.65 -0.16 12.21
N LYS A 51 -8.82 0.43 13.06
CA LYS A 51 -7.62 1.19 12.64
C LYS A 51 -6.41 0.27 12.66
N THR A 52 -5.85 -0.01 11.48
CA THR A 52 -4.63 -0.83 11.31
C THR A 52 -3.43 0.06 11.01
N THR A 53 -2.23 -0.37 11.41
CA THR A 53 -0.96 0.29 11.03
C THR A 53 0.02 -0.74 10.49
N PRO A 54 0.91 -0.38 9.53
CA PRO A 54 1.91 -1.33 9.02
C PRO A 54 2.87 -1.86 10.08
N ALA A 55 3.08 -1.11 11.17
CA ALA A 55 4.03 -1.46 12.23
C ALA A 55 3.69 -2.78 12.93
N GLN A 56 2.40 -3.09 13.11
CA GLN A 56 1.96 -4.28 13.84
C GLN A 56 2.41 -5.58 13.19
N TYR A 57 2.56 -5.60 11.86
CA TYR A 57 2.95 -6.78 11.09
C TYR A 57 4.46 -7.01 11.05
N LYS A 58 5.27 -6.04 11.47
CA LYS A 58 6.74 -6.15 11.40
C LYS A 58 7.33 -7.19 12.37
N LYS A 59 6.54 -7.63 13.36
CA LYS A 59 6.91 -8.70 14.28
C LYS A 59 6.86 -10.06 13.57
N ASP A 60 5.75 -10.34 12.90
CA ASP A 60 5.52 -11.64 12.23
C ASP A 60 6.17 -11.70 10.84
N TYR A 61 6.40 -10.54 10.23
CA TYR A 61 7.02 -10.41 8.91
C TYR A 61 8.23 -9.46 8.96
N PRO A 62 9.40 -9.93 9.46
CA PRO A 62 10.58 -9.09 9.64
C PRO A 62 11.11 -8.42 8.36
N TYR A 63 10.93 -9.07 7.20
CA TYR A 63 11.35 -8.54 5.89
C TYR A 63 10.66 -7.22 5.52
N LEU A 64 9.54 -6.87 6.16
CA LEU A 64 8.89 -5.55 6.01
C LEU A 64 9.78 -4.39 6.51
N LYS A 65 10.85 -4.69 7.26
CA LYS A 65 11.85 -3.70 7.70
C LYS A 65 12.92 -3.43 6.63
N GLU A 66 13.00 -4.25 5.58
CA GLU A 66 13.98 -4.10 4.50
C GLU A 66 13.61 -3.03 3.47
N VAL A 67 12.36 -2.56 3.48
CA VAL A 67 11.81 -1.63 2.50
C VAL A 67 11.49 -0.29 3.13
N ASP A 68 11.33 0.72 2.27
CA ASP A 68 11.01 2.08 2.71
C ASP A 68 9.72 2.12 3.56
N SER A 69 9.82 2.73 4.73
CA SER A 69 8.72 2.78 5.69
C SER A 69 7.59 3.69 5.23
N LEU A 70 7.90 4.72 4.44
CA LEU A 70 6.92 5.64 3.87
C LEU A 70 6.09 4.95 2.78
N ALA A 71 6.69 4.06 1.98
CA ALA A 71 5.94 3.21 1.04
C ALA A 71 4.87 2.39 1.76
N LEU A 72 5.19 1.76 2.88
CA LEU A 72 4.21 1.00 3.68
C LEU A 72 3.14 1.89 4.31
N ALA A 73 3.52 3.08 4.81
CA ALA A 73 2.56 4.05 5.34
C ALA A 73 1.58 4.54 4.26
N ASN A 74 2.06 4.77 3.04
CA ASN A 74 1.21 5.14 1.91
C ASN A 74 0.20 4.04 1.56
N VAL A 75 0.52 2.76 1.75
CA VAL A 75 -0.46 1.66 1.57
C VAL A 75 -1.62 1.78 2.54
N GLN A 76 -1.36 2.16 3.80
CA GLN A 76 -2.41 2.42 4.79
C GLN A 76 -3.32 3.57 4.35
N LEU A 77 -2.74 4.70 3.90
CA LEU A 77 -3.49 5.86 3.41
C LEU A 77 -4.33 5.52 2.17
N ASN A 78 -3.77 4.73 1.25
CA ASN A 78 -4.48 4.24 0.08
C ASN A 78 -5.69 3.37 0.46
N LEU A 79 -5.52 2.48 1.46
CA LEU A 79 -6.62 1.63 1.93
C LEU A 79 -7.71 2.46 2.62
N GLN A 80 -7.33 3.44 3.45
CA GLN A 80 -8.28 4.39 4.05
C GLN A 80 -9.06 5.15 2.98
N THR A 81 -8.38 5.60 1.93
CA THR A 81 -9.01 6.29 0.79
C THR A 81 -9.98 5.38 0.05
N ALA A 82 -9.61 4.10 -0.16
CA ALA A 82 -10.48 3.12 -0.79
C ALA A 82 -11.77 2.88 0.01
N TYR A 83 -11.68 2.75 1.34
CA TYR A 83 -12.86 2.66 2.20
C TYR A 83 -13.70 3.94 2.18
N LYS A 84 -13.05 5.12 2.25
CA LYS A 84 -13.76 6.41 2.15
C LYS A 84 -14.55 6.49 0.84
N ASN A 85 -13.95 6.06 -0.27
CA ASN A 85 -14.62 6.03 -1.56
C ASN A 85 -15.77 5.02 -1.60
N PHE A 86 -15.58 3.83 -1.03
CA PHE A 86 -16.63 2.79 -0.93
C PHE A 86 -17.88 3.31 -0.21
N PHE A 87 -17.71 4.02 0.91
CA PHE A 87 -18.85 4.58 1.66
C PHE A 87 -19.46 5.83 1.01
N ARG A 88 -18.65 6.62 0.30
CA ARG A 88 -19.13 7.85 -0.36
C ARG A 88 -19.88 7.57 -1.66
N ASP A 89 -19.40 6.63 -2.47
CA ASP A 89 -19.94 6.34 -3.80
C ASP A 89 -20.17 4.84 -3.99
N LYS A 90 -21.44 4.46 -4.21
CA LYS A 90 -21.84 3.07 -4.45
C LYS A 90 -21.17 2.46 -5.70
N LYS A 91 -20.69 3.27 -6.64
CA LYS A 91 -19.97 2.82 -7.84
C LYS A 91 -18.53 2.41 -7.57
N ALA A 92 -17.90 2.90 -6.50
CA ALA A 92 -16.49 2.63 -6.21
C ALA A 92 -16.22 1.16 -5.83
N GLY A 93 -17.24 0.46 -5.33
CA GLY A 93 -17.13 -0.92 -4.85
C GLY A 93 -16.25 -1.06 -3.60
N SER A 94 -16.30 -2.23 -2.96
CA SER A 94 -15.46 -2.51 -1.79
C SER A 94 -13.99 -2.69 -2.18
N PRO A 95 -13.03 -2.35 -1.30
CA PRO A 95 -11.63 -2.66 -1.52
C PRO A 95 -11.43 -4.17 -1.77
N LYS A 96 -10.57 -4.51 -2.73
CA LYS A 96 -10.28 -5.91 -3.12
C LYS A 96 -8.86 -6.30 -2.75
N PHE A 97 -8.65 -7.60 -2.54
CA PHE A 97 -7.31 -8.15 -2.39
C PHE A 97 -6.49 -7.94 -3.66
N LYS A 98 -5.20 -7.67 -3.49
CA LYS A 98 -4.23 -7.55 -4.58
C LYS A 98 -3.69 -8.94 -4.92
N SER A 99 -3.54 -9.21 -6.22
CA SER A 99 -2.92 -10.43 -6.73
C SER A 99 -1.46 -10.54 -6.28
N ALA A 100 -0.96 -11.77 -6.21
CA ALA A 100 0.45 -12.07 -5.92
C ALA A 100 1.38 -11.45 -6.98
#